data_AF-A0A2M9ZW66-F1
#
_entry.id   AF-A0A2M9ZW66-F1
#
_cell.length_a   1.000
_cell.length_b   1.000
_cell.length_c   1.000
_cell.angle_alpha   90.00
_cell.angle_beta   90.00
_cell.angle_gamma   90.00
#
_symmetry.space_group_name_H-M   'P 1'
#
loop_
_entity.id
_entity.type
_entity.pdbx_description
1 polymer ?
#
loop_
_entity_poly.entity_id
_entity_poly.type
_entity_poly.pdbx_seq_one_letter_code
_entity_poly.pdbx_strand_id
1 'polypeptide(L)'
;MNLKIYTIFVAIGNAILAIFALSLLILEWDKVDAFRLFLALTLGSIFAFFSYRQFKKIKEIREEEQAFAPPLDATVEEKIKYCRNMIYLSLVAFPFVSIMIILDLNKLESGSVEHVRIWAPVAFVYEQLGYWPGILFVPVLGVFVIFVMARKMRQLKSEGMT
;
A
#
# COMPACT_ATOMS: atom_id res chain seq x y z
N MET A 1 -2.79 0.73 -12.22
CA MET A 1 -3.96 0.07 -11.58
C MET A 1 -5.12 1.03 -11.66
N ASN A 2 -6.28 0.62 -12.20
CA ASN A 2 -7.45 1.49 -12.39
C ASN A 2 -7.88 2.13 -11.04
N LEU A 3 -8.12 3.45 -10.99
CA LEU A 3 -8.48 4.18 -9.76
C LEU A 3 -9.70 3.56 -9.06
N LYS A 4 -10.65 3.06 -9.85
CA LYS A 4 -11.82 2.34 -9.34
C LYS A 4 -11.42 1.04 -8.64
N ILE A 5 -10.53 0.27 -9.25
CA ILE A 5 -9.99 -0.98 -8.69
C ILE A 5 -9.19 -0.70 -7.41
N TYR A 6 -8.34 0.34 -7.40
CA TYR A 6 -7.61 0.75 -6.20
C TYR A 6 -8.56 1.16 -5.06
N THR A 7 -9.54 2.00 -5.35
CA THR A 7 -10.53 2.44 -4.36
C THR A 7 -11.36 1.26 -3.83
N ILE A 8 -11.67 0.27 -4.69
CA ILE A 8 -12.30 -0.99 -4.29
C ILE A 8 -11.39 -1.78 -3.34
N PHE A 9 -10.11 -1.96 -3.66
CA PHE A 9 -9.17 -2.65 -2.78
C PHE A 9 -9.01 -1.95 -1.43
N VAL A 10 -8.95 -0.62 -1.41
CA VAL A 10 -8.89 0.17 -0.16
C VAL A 10 -10.20 0.04 0.63
N ALA A 11 -11.36 0.04 -0.03
CA ALA A 11 -12.65 -0.16 0.61
C ALA A 11 -12.78 -1.57 1.23
N ILE A 12 -12.36 -2.60 0.49
CA ILE A 12 -12.30 -3.99 0.93
C ILE A 12 -11.31 -4.15 2.08
N GLY A 13 -10.11 -3.57 1.98
CA GLY A 13 -9.11 -3.61 3.06
C GLY A 13 -9.64 -3.02 4.36
N ASN A 14 -10.28 -1.85 4.30
CA ASN A 14 -10.94 -1.25 5.47
C ASN A 14 -12.10 -2.11 5.99
N ALA A 15 -12.88 -2.76 5.11
CA ALA A 15 -13.95 -3.67 5.53
C ALA A 15 -13.39 -4.90 6.25
N ILE A 16 -12.31 -5.49 5.75
CA ILE A 16 -11.61 -6.62 6.39
C ILE A 16 -11.07 -6.20 7.76
N LEU A 17 -10.45 -5.02 7.87
CA LEU A 17 -9.98 -4.49 9.16
C LEU A 17 -11.12 -4.24 10.14
N ALA A 18 -12.27 -3.76 9.67
CA ALA A 18 -13.46 -3.60 10.50
C ALA A 18 -13.99 -4.95 10.99
N ILE A 19 -14.11 -5.94 10.11
CA ILE A 19 -14.54 -7.30 10.46
C ILE A 19 -13.54 -7.93 11.43
N PHE A 20 -12.24 -7.77 11.18
CA PHE A 20 -11.19 -8.26 12.07
C PHE A 20 -11.33 -7.65 13.47
N ALA A 21 -11.43 -6.32 13.57
CA ALA A 21 -11.60 -5.62 14.84
C ALA A 21 -12.86 -6.09 15.60
N LEU A 22 -13.96 -6.35 14.90
CA LEU A 22 -15.20 -6.88 15.49
C LEU A 22 -15.10 -8.38 15.81
N SER A 23 -14.33 -9.15 15.05
CA SER A 23 -14.14 -10.59 15.28
C SER A 23 -13.34 -10.89 16.55
N LEU A 24 -12.51 -9.94 17.00
CA LEU A 24 -11.83 -10.00 18.29
C LEU A 24 -12.82 -10.05 19.48
N LEU A 25 -14.05 -9.56 19.29
CA LEU A 25 -15.13 -9.71 20.27
C LEU A 25 -15.63 -11.16 20.37
N ILE A 26 -15.47 -11.96 19.32
CA ILE A 26 -16.01 -13.32 19.21
C ILE A 26 -15.01 -14.37 19.72
N LEU A 27 -13.71 -14.14 19.53
CA LEU A 27 -12.65 -15.10 19.86
C LEU A 27 -12.34 -15.22 21.36
N GLU A 28 -12.69 -14.24 22.19
CA GLU A 28 -12.36 -14.22 23.63
C GLU A 28 -13.58 -13.91 24.51
N TRP A 29 -14.72 -14.58 24.27
CA TRP A 29 -15.98 -14.34 25.03
C TRP A 29 -15.83 -14.44 26.55
N ASP A 30 -14.94 -15.29 27.05
CA ASP A 30 -14.77 -15.53 28.49
C ASP A 30 -13.94 -14.45 29.21
N LYS A 31 -13.31 -13.51 28.50
CA LYS A 31 -12.40 -12.49 29.07
C LYS A 31 -12.62 -11.08 28.50
N VAL A 32 -13.86 -10.75 28.14
CA VAL A 32 -14.17 -9.44 27.55
C VAL A 32 -14.15 -8.35 28.63
N ASP A 33 -13.01 -7.67 28.78
CA ASP A 33 -12.93 -6.42 29.53
C ASP A 33 -13.70 -5.30 28.83
N ALA A 34 -14.38 -4.45 29.60
CA ALA A 34 -15.13 -3.28 29.07
C ALA A 34 -14.28 -2.37 28.15
N PHE A 35 -12.98 -2.26 28.44
CA PHE A 35 -12.02 -1.53 27.61
C PHE A 35 -11.85 -2.15 26.22
N ARG A 36 -11.73 -3.49 26.13
CA ARG A 36 -11.57 -4.20 24.85
C ARG A 36 -12.82 -4.08 24.01
N LEU A 37 -13.99 -4.18 24.63
CA LEU A 37 -15.28 -3.99 23.98
C LEU A 37 -15.38 -2.58 23.36
N PHE A 38 -15.07 -1.56 24.16
CA PHE A 38 -15.07 -0.17 23.70
C PHE A 38 -14.09 0.06 22.55
N LEU A 39 -12.86 -0.47 22.66
CA LEU A 39 -11.82 -0.33 21.65
C LEU A 39 -12.20 -1.01 20.33
N ALA A 40 -12.71 -2.25 20.38
CA ALA A 40 -13.12 -3.01 19.21
C ALA A 40 -14.32 -2.37 18.50
N LEU A 41 -15.33 -1.91 19.24
CA LEU A 41 -16.47 -1.20 18.68
C LEU A 41 -16.07 0.13 18.05
N THR A 42 -15.19 0.88 18.71
CA THR A 42 -14.71 2.18 18.21
C THR A 42 -13.89 1.99 16.93
N LEU A 43 -12.90 1.09 16.94
CA LEU A 43 -12.07 0.80 15.76
C LEU A 43 -12.90 0.20 14.62
N GLY A 44 -13.74 -0.79 14.91
CA GLY A 44 -14.65 -1.39 13.93
C GLY A 44 -15.54 -0.36 13.27
N SER A 45 -16.13 0.54 14.05
CA SER A 45 -16.98 1.63 13.54
C SER A 45 -16.19 2.63 12.68
N ILE A 46 -14.98 2.99 13.09
CA ILE A 46 -14.10 3.89 12.33
C ILE A 46 -13.75 3.28 10.97
N PHE A 47 -13.29 2.02 10.94
CA PHE A 47 -12.93 1.35 9.70
C PHE A 47 -14.15 1.06 8.81
N ALA A 48 -15.30 0.71 9.39
CA ALA A 48 -16.55 0.57 8.67
C ALA A 48 -16.99 1.90 8.04
N PHE A 49 -16.87 3.01 8.77
CA PHE A 49 -17.15 4.35 8.25
C PHE A 49 -16.21 4.73 7.10
N PHE A 50 -14.91 4.45 7.23
CA PHE A 50 -13.95 4.68 6.15
C PHE A 50 -14.26 3.81 4.92
N SER A 51 -14.56 2.53 5.11
CA SER A 51 -14.98 1.63 4.03
C SER A 51 -16.23 2.16 3.32
N TYR A 52 -17.26 2.57 4.08
CA TYR A 52 -18.48 3.16 3.54
C TYR A 52 -18.20 4.43 2.71
N ARG A 53 -17.36 5.34 3.21
CA ARG A 53 -16.98 6.55 2.46
C ARG A 53 -16.27 6.21 1.15
N GLN A 54 -15.43 5.19 1.13
CA GLN A 54 -14.74 4.77 -0.09
C GLN A 54 -15.71 4.09 -1.07
N PHE A 55 -16.65 3.26 -0.60
CA PHE A 55 -17.73 2.72 -1.44
C PHE A 55 -18.64 3.79 -2.01
N LYS A 56 -18.92 4.86 -1.25
CA LYS A 56 -19.65 6.01 -1.76
C LYS A 56 -18.88 6.71 -2.88
N LYS A 57 -17.58 6.95 -2.70
CA LYS A 57 -16.71 7.55 -3.73
C LYS A 57 -16.63 6.71 -4.99
N ILE A 58 -16.65 5.37 -4.91
CA ILE A 58 -16.64 4.50 -6.10
C ILE A 58 -17.83 4.77 -7.03
N LYS A 59 -18.98 5.18 -6.49
CA LYS A 59 -20.16 5.54 -7.30
C LYS A 59 -20.01 6.90 -8.00
N GLU A 60 -19.12 7.74 -7.51
CA GLU A 60 -18.89 9.11 -8.00
C GLU A 60 -17.70 9.19 -8.99
N ILE A 61 -16.82 8.17 -9.03
CA ILE A 61 -15.66 8.13 -9.94
C ILE A 61 -16.12 7.95 -11.39
N ARG A 62 -15.91 8.98 -12.23
CA ARG A 62 -16.15 8.93 -13.69
C ARG A 62 -15.13 8.02 -14.38
N GLU A 63 -15.47 7.45 -15.54
CA GLU A 63 -14.54 6.60 -16.31
C GLU A 63 -13.26 7.33 -16.72
N GLU A 64 -13.34 8.65 -16.92
CA GLU A 64 -12.22 9.54 -17.23
C GLU A 64 -11.21 9.68 -16.07
N GLU A 65 -11.65 9.46 -14.83
CA GLU A 65 -10.81 9.51 -13.62
C GLU A 65 -10.14 8.16 -13.31
N GLN A 66 -10.38 7.12 -14.12
CA GLN A 66 -9.83 5.77 -13.88
C GLN A 66 -8.33 5.66 -14.12
N ALA A 67 -7.71 6.64 -14.77
CA ALA A 67 -6.27 6.75 -14.89
C ALA A 67 -5.68 7.14 -13.53
N PHE A 68 -4.86 6.25 -12.96
CA PHE A 68 -4.12 6.55 -11.73
C PHE A 68 -3.12 7.69 -11.92
N ALA A 69 -2.65 7.89 -13.15
CA ALA A 69 -1.88 9.06 -13.53
C ALA A 69 -2.82 10.24 -13.77
N PRO A 70 -2.44 11.47 -13.35
CA PRO A 70 -3.19 12.66 -13.68
C PRO A 70 -3.34 12.75 -15.21
N PRO A 71 -4.50 13.19 -15.73
CA PRO A 71 -4.68 13.36 -17.16
C PRO A 71 -3.68 14.40 -17.70
N LEU A 72 -3.40 14.38 -18.99
CA LEU A 72 -2.32 15.19 -19.59
C LEU A 72 -2.53 16.70 -19.35
N ASP A 73 -3.79 17.12 -19.35
CA ASP A 73 -4.30 18.46 -19.10
C ASP A 73 -4.42 18.82 -17.61
N ALA A 74 -4.08 17.92 -16.68
CA ALA A 74 -4.15 18.21 -15.26
C ALA A 74 -3.28 19.41 -14.88
N THR A 75 -3.76 20.17 -13.90
CA THR A 75 -3.06 21.34 -13.37
C THR A 75 -1.73 20.94 -12.72
N VAL A 76 -0.81 21.90 -12.62
CA VAL A 76 0.49 21.69 -11.97
C VAL A 76 0.31 21.24 -10.51
N GLU A 77 -0.68 21.80 -9.81
CA GLU A 77 -1.00 21.44 -8.42
C GLU A 77 -1.44 19.98 -8.28
N GLU A 78 -2.30 19.49 -9.17
CA GLU A 78 -2.77 18.10 -9.18
C GLU A 78 -1.62 17.13 -9.48
N LYS A 79 -0.75 17.47 -10.43
CA LYS A 79 0.45 16.69 -10.76
C LYS A 79 1.42 16.62 -9.56
N ILE A 80 1.58 17.71 -8.81
CA ILE A 80 2.38 17.76 -7.57
C ILE A 80 1.72 16.92 -6.46
N LYS A 81 0.41 17.03 -6.29
CA LYS A 81 -0.35 16.25 -5.31
C LYS A 81 -0.24 14.75 -5.57
N TYR A 82 -0.31 14.35 -6.84
CA TYR A 82 -0.07 12.96 -7.25
C TYR A 82 1.34 12.49 -6.87
N CYS A 83 2.39 13.26 -7.22
CA CYS A 83 3.77 12.89 -6.88
C CYS A 83 3.97 12.75 -5.36
N ARG A 84 3.36 13.64 -4.57
CA ARG A 84 3.40 13.57 -3.10
C ARG A 84 2.73 12.31 -2.56
N ASN A 85 1.55 11.98 -3.07
CA ASN A 85 0.84 10.76 -2.69
C ASN A 85 1.65 9.50 -3.04
N MET A 86 2.34 9.50 -4.18
CA MET A 86 3.23 8.41 -4.58
C MET A 86 4.42 8.24 -3.63
N ILE A 87 5.00 9.34 -3.14
CA ILE A 87 6.07 9.29 -2.13
C ILE A 87 5.54 8.68 -0.83
N TYR A 88 4.38 9.14 -0.32
CA TYR A 88 3.81 8.57 0.91
C TYR A 88 3.45 7.10 0.76
N LEU A 89 2.88 6.71 -0.39
CA LEU A 89 2.59 5.31 -0.68
C LEU A 89 3.87 4.48 -0.71
N SER A 90 4.94 5.00 -1.33
CA SER A 90 6.24 4.33 -1.41
C SER A 90 6.86 4.12 -0.02
N LEU A 91 6.78 5.13 0.85
CA LEU A 91 7.31 5.06 2.22
C LEU A 91 6.64 3.97 3.06
N VAL A 92 5.42 3.56 2.75
CA VAL A 92 4.72 2.49 3.47
C VAL A 92 4.84 1.15 2.73
N ALA A 93 4.61 1.15 1.42
CA ALA A 93 4.56 -0.07 0.62
C ALA A 93 5.92 -0.75 0.51
N PHE A 94 7.00 -0.01 0.25
CA PHE A 94 8.32 -0.61 0.05
C PHE A 94 8.87 -1.26 1.33
N PRO A 95 8.82 -0.63 2.52
CA PRO A 95 9.23 -1.30 3.76
C PRO A 95 8.41 -2.56 4.05
N PHE A 96 7.09 -2.50 3.87
CA PHE A 96 6.22 -3.65 4.09
C PHE A 96 6.59 -4.83 3.17
N VAL A 97 6.71 -4.57 1.86
CA VAL A 97 7.10 -5.60 0.87
C VAL A 97 8.53 -6.09 1.12
N SER A 98 9.44 -5.21 1.53
CA SER A 98 10.82 -5.59 1.89
C SER A 98 10.84 -6.57 3.06
N ILE A 99 10.06 -6.30 4.13
CA ILE A 99 9.95 -7.21 5.28
C ILE A 99 9.43 -8.58 4.84
N MET A 100 8.37 -8.63 4.01
CA MET A 100 7.84 -9.89 3.50
C MET A 100 8.89 -10.69 2.73
N ILE A 101 9.60 -10.04 1.80
CA ILE A 101 10.66 -10.68 1.01
C ILE A 101 11.80 -11.17 1.88
N ILE A 102 12.21 -10.37 2.88
CA ILE A 102 13.25 -10.78 3.83
C ILE A 102 12.81 -12.05 4.57
N LEU A 103 11.56 -12.13 5.03
CA LEU A 103 11.06 -13.32 5.72
C LEU A 103 11.00 -14.54 4.80
N ASP A 104 10.55 -14.37 3.56
CA ASP A 104 10.47 -15.46 2.58
C ASP A 104 11.85 -15.96 2.16
N LEU A 105 12.78 -15.05 1.85
CA LEU A 105 14.16 -15.42 1.49
C LEU A 105 14.92 -16.03 2.67
N ASN A 106 14.71 -15.56 3.91
CA ASN A 106 15.29 -16.20 5.10
C ASN A 106 14.80 -17.64 5.28
N LYS A 107 13.51 -17.90 5.03
CA LYS A 107 12.95 -19.25 5.11
C LYS A 107 13.57 -20.18 4.07
N LEU A 108 13.79 -19.67 2.85
CA LEU A 108 14.43 -20.41 1.77
C LEU A 108 15.91 -20.70 2.11
N GLU A 109 16.65 -19.70 2.54
CA GLU A 109 18.09 -19.82 2.85
C GLU A 109 18.38 -20.69 4.07
N SER A 110 17.48 -20.68 5.07
CA SER A 110 17.57 -21.55 6.25
C SER A 110 17.23 -23.02 5.95
N GLY A 111 16.80 -23.35 4.73
CA GLY A 111 16.34 -24.69 4.37
C GLY A 111 15.02 -25.09 5.05
N SER A 112 14.31 -24.13 5.65
CA SER A 112 13.03 -24.40 6.34
C SER A 112 11.90 -24.74 5.36
N VAL A 113 12.03 -24.31 4.10
CA VAL A 113 11.11 -24.56 3.00
C VAL A 113 11.90 -24.72 1.69
N GLU A 114 11.43 -25.59 0.80
CA GLU A 114 12.08 -25.81 -0.51
C GLU A 114 11.68 -24.75 -1.55
N HIS A 115 10.51 -24.13 -1.38
CA HIS A 115 9.96 -23.17 -2.35
C HIS A 115 9.23 -22.01 -1.64
N VAL A 116 9.38 -20.80 -2.18
CA VAL A 116 8.65 -19.60 -1.76
C VAL A 116 8.06 -18.86 -2.97
N ARG A 117 6.86 -18.30 -2.82
CA ARG A 117 6.23 -17.49 -3.86
C ARG A 117 6.57 -16.01 -3.65
N ILE A 118 7.68 -15.59 -4.24
CA ILE A 118 8.14 -14.20 -4.21
C ILE A 118 7.83 -13.49 -5.54
N TRP A 119 7.90 -12.15 -5.52
CA TRP A 119 7.68 -11.33 -6.71
C TRP A 119 8.73 -11.65 -7.79
N ALA A 120 8.31 -11.90 -9.03
CA ALA A 120 9.18 -12.42 -10.09
C ALA A 120 10.49 -11.62 -10.33
N PRO A 121 10.50 -10.28 -10.33
CA PRO A 121 11.76 -9.51 -10.44
C PRO A 121 12.72 -9.77 -9.27
N VAL A 122 12.20 -9.99 -8.07
CA VAL A 122 13.00 -10.31 -6.88
C VAL A 122 13.55 -11.73 -7.00
N ALA A 123 12.73 -12.68 -7.46
CA ALA A 123 13.17 -14.06 -7.74
C ALA A 123 14.33 -14.06 -8.74
N PHE A 124 14.19 -13.31 -9.84
CA PHE A 124 15.21 -13.20 -10.86
C PHE A 124 16.53 -12.62 -10.30
N VAL A 125 16.46 -11.57 -9.49
CA VAL A 125 17.65 -10.99 -8.84
C VAL A 125 18.28 -11.97 -7.86
N TYR A 126 17.46 -12.69 -7.09
CA TYR A 126 17.94 -13.70 -6.15
C TYR A 126 18.63 -14.86 -6.86
N GLU A 127 18.05 -15.38 -7.94
CA GLU A 127 18.62 -16.48 -8.72
C GLU A 127 19.95 -16.12 -9.40
N GLN A 128 20.08 -14.89 -9.89
CA GLN A 128 21.27 -14.45 -10.63
C GLN A 128 22.38 -13.90 -9.73
N LEU A 129 22.01 -13.20 -8.65
CA LEU A 129 22.94 -12.42 -7.83
C LEU A 129 22.99 -12.88 -6.37
N GLY A 130 22.13 -13.83 -5.98
CA GLY A 130 22.09 -14.44 -4.65
C GLY A 130 21.26 -13.66 -3.63
N TYR A 131 21.42 -14.06 -2.37
CA TYR A 131 20.61 -13.60 -1.23
C TYR A 131 20.68 -12.09 -0.97
N TRP A 132 21.88 -11.53 -0.84
CA TRP A 132 22.06 -10.13 -0.48
C TRP A 132 21.45 -9.15 -1.50
N PRO A 133 21.68 -9.32 -2.81
CA PRO A 133 21.04 -8.47 -3.81
C PRO A 133 19.52 -8.66 -3.87
N GLY A 134 19.01 -9.89 -3.66
CA GLY A 134 17.58 -10.16 -3.61
C GLY A 134 16.86 -9.38 -2.49
N ILE A 135 17.45 -9.34 -1.30
CA ILE A 135 16.91 -8.58 -0.16
C ILE A 135 16.99 -7.07 -0.38
N LEU A 136 18.11 -6.59 -0.91
CA LEU A 136 18.33 -5.15 -1.08
C LEU A 136 17.60 -4.57 -2.30
N PHE A 137 17.14 -5.41 -3.23
CA PHE A 137 16.48 -4.97 -4.45
C PHE A 137 15.26 -4.07 -4.19
N VAL A 138 14.34 -4.52 -3.32
CA VAL A 138 13.11 -3.78 -3.01
C VAL A 138 13.33 -2.47 -2.26
N PRO A 139 14.16 -2.40 -1.20
CA PRO A 139 14.43 -1.12 -0.54
C PRO A 139 15.14 -0.15 -1.47
N VAL A 140 16.08 -0.61 -2.30
CA VAL A 140 16.74 0.24 -3.32
C VAL A 140 15.73 0.76 -4.34
N LEU A 141 14.83 -0.10 -4.82
CA LEU A 141 13.75 0.31 -5.72
C LEU A 141 12.84 1.36 -5.08
N GLY A 142 12.53 1.23 -3.79
CA GLY A 142 11.75 2.20 -3.04
C GLY A 142 12.41 3.58 -2.97
N VAL A 143 13.70 3.62 -2.64
CA VAL A 143 14.50 4.86 -2.65
C VAL A 143 14.53 5.48 -4.05
N PHE A 144 14.71 4.67 -5.08
CA PHE A 144 14.72 5.12 -6.46
C PHE A 144 13.39 5.78 -6.86
N VAL A 145 12.25 5.15 -6.54
CA VAL A 145 10.92 5.72 -6.82
C VAL A 145 10.72 7.05 -6.11
N ILE A 146 11.08 7.14 -4.82
CA ILE A 146 11.00 8.39 -4.05
C ILE A 146 11.85 9.47 -4.70
N PHE A 147 13.08 9.16 -5.10
CA PHE A 147 13.99 10.09 -5.77
C PHE A 147 13.41 10.61 -7.09
N VAL A 148 12.90 9.72 -7.95
CA VAL A 148 12.30 10.09 -9.24
C VAL A 148 11.08 10.99 -9.04
N MET A 149 10.19 10.66 -8.09
CA MET A 149 9.00 11.47 -7.81
C MET A 149 9.36 12.83 -7.20
N ALA A 150 10.35 12.88 -6.32
CA ALA A 150 10.85 14.12 -5.75
C ALA A 150 11.48 15.03 -6.83
N ARG A 151 12.26 14.46 -7.74
CA ARG A 151 12.83 15.19 -8.89
C ARG A 151 11.73 15.72 -9.81
N LYS A 152 10.74 14.89 -10.16
CA LYS A 152 9.61 15.30 -10.99
C LYS A 152 8.79 16.43 -10.34
N MET A 153 8.58 16.37 -9.03
CA MET A 153 7.90 17.43 -8.29
C MET A 153 8.69 18.76 -8.32
N ARG A 154 10.03 18.72 -8.30
CA ARG A 154 10.86 19.93 -8.44
C ARG A 154 10.74 20.54 -9.84
N GLN A 155 10.72 19.71 -10.89
CA GLN A 155 10.55 20.15 -12.28
C GLN A 155 9.19 20.82 -12.52
N LEU A 156 8.12 20.19 -12.02
CA LEU A 156 6.76 20.76 -12.13
C LEU A 156 6.64 22.12 -11.41
N LYS A 157 7.32 22.28 -10.28
CA LYS A 157 7.37 23.58 -9.57
C LYS A 157 8.11 24.65 -10.37
N SER A 158 9.19 24.31 -11.06
CA SER A 158 9.91 25.28 -11.90
C SER A 158 9.10 25.70 -13.14
N GLU A 159 8.36 24.77 -13.75
CA GLU A 159 7.52 25.04 -14.93
C GLU A 159 6.27 25.88 -14.60
N GLY A 160 5.74 25.77 -13.37
CA GLY A 160 4.60 26.58 -12.92
C GLY A 160 4.95 27.98 -12.40
N MET A 161 6.24 28.35 -12.37
CA MET A 161 6.70 29.70 -11.99
C MET A 161 7.04 30.60 -13.20
N THR A 162 6.93 30.05 -14.42
CA THR A 162 7.02 30.76 -15.70
C THR A 162 5.63 30.96 -16.28
#